data_AF-A0A2E6JJ51-F1
#
_entry.id   AF-A0A2E6JJ51-F1
#
_cell.length_a   1.000
_cell.length_b   1.000
_cell.length_c   1.000
_cell.angle_alpha   90.00
_cell.angle_beta   90.00
_cell.angle_gamma   90.00
#
_symmetry.space_group_name_H-M   'P 1'
#
loop_
_entity.id
_entity.type
_entity.pdbx_description
1 polymer ?
#
loop_
_entity_poly.entity_id
_entity_poly.type
_entity_poly.pdbx_seq_one_letter_code
_entity_poly.pdbx_strand_id
1 'polypeptide(L)'
;MLGTYFYHEILRKTVISFGTLFNDIHIRHKDNSGKSISDMKVALAYGPMQKFLARLEQQADLNRATQITLPRMSFEMTNIAYDATRKSTVTQTFKASDGSNLRKVFMPVPYNIGFELNILVKLNDDGLQIIEQILPFFQPSFNLTVDLISVIGEKRDISVVLDNISFQDDYEGDFATRRALIYTLNFTAKTYLFGPVADTPEGLIKKVQLDYHTNMDRENKRRELRYTVTPKALKDYDADNTAQLTFNIGKNDVRITVTDSSNFAVGDRIVIDTEVMKVESKPDANTLAVKRGFNSTAKAEHLENTKINKLTTADDNLIDIDDDFGFNETSSIFTDSLQFNPATRTDS
;
A
#
# COMPACT_ATOMS: atom_id res chain seq x y z
N MET A 1 -5.12 -23.27 -2.37
CA MET A 1 -4.06 -22.31 -2.80
C MET A 1 -4.57 -21.25 -3.79
N LEU A 2 -5.66 -21.50 -4.54
CA LEU A 2 -6.48 -20.45 -5.17
C LEU A 2 -7.87 -20.55 -4.54
N GLY A 3 -8.47 -19.45 -4.08
CA GLY A 3 -9.84 -19.51 -3.54
C GLY A 3 -10.23 -18.59 -2.38
N THR A 4 -9.69 -17.38 -2.26
CA THR A 4 -10.45 -16.31 -1.58
C THR A 4 -11.04 -15.40 -2.64
N TYR A 5 -12.29 -15.02 -2.46
CA TYR A 5 -12.99 -14.14 -3.38
C TYR A 5 -12.35 -12.75 -3.32
N PHE A 6 -12.06 -12.18 -4.49
CA PHE A 6 -11.81 -10.74 -4.64
C PHE A 6 -10.73 -10.13 -3.71
N TYR A 7 -9.50 -10.67 -3.69
CA TYR A 7 -8.40 -10.17 -2.82
C TYR A 7 -8.33 -8.64 -2.67
N HIS A 8 -8.27 -7.92 -3.79
CA HIS A 8 -8.14 -6.45 -3.81
C HIS A 8 -9.11 -5.76 -4.78
N GLU A 9 -10.03 -6.53 -5.37
CA GLU A 9 -11.00 -6.04 -6.36
C GLU A 9 -10.40 -5.20 -7.51
N ILE A 10 -9.11 -5.36 -7.82
CA ILE A 10 -8.40 -4.50 -8.77
C ILE A 10 -9.07 -4.46 -10.14
N LEU A 11 -9.56 -5.60 -10.64
CA LEU A 11 -10.31 -5.66 -11.91
C LEU A 11 -11.61 -4.85 -11.81
N ARG A 12 -12.39 -5.02 -10.74
CA ARG A 12 -13.63 -4.27 -10.49
C ARG A 12 -13.35 -2.77 -10.37
N LYS A 13 -12.32 -2.38 -9.61
CA LYS A 13 -11.88 -0.99 -9.49
C LYS A 13 -11.49 -0.41 -10.86
N THR A 14 -10.73 -1.14 -11.66
CA THR A 14 -10.34 -0.72 -13.01
C THR A 14 -11.56 -0.52 -13.92
N VAL A 15 -12.54 -1.43 -13.87
CA VAL A 15 -13.81 -1.32 -14.61
C VAL A 15 -14.61 -0.08 -14.16
N ILE A 16 -14.71 0.16 -12.85
CA ILE A 16 -15.40 1.33 -12.30
C ILE A 16 -14.68 2.62 -12.71
N SER A 17 -13.36 2.69 -12.56
CA SER A 17 -12.54 3.83 -12.94
C SER A 17 -12.65 4.14 -14.44
N PHE A 18 -12.68 3.11 -15.30
CA PHE A 18 -12.94 3.30 -16.72
C PHE A 18 -14.36 3.84 -16.96
N GLY A 19 -15.38 3.26 -16.32
CA GLY A 19 -16.76 3.75 -16.45
C GLY A 19 -16.94 5.20 -15.99
N THR A 20 -16.23 5.63 -14.94
CA THR A 20 -16.31 7.01 -14.45
C THR A 20 -15.79 8.04 -15.46
N LEU A 21 -14.89 7.67 -16.38
CA LEU A 21 -14.43 8.57 -17.45
C LEU A 21 -15.57 9.05 -18.36
N PHE A 22 -16.57 8.19 -18.57
CA PHE A 22 -17.65 8.42 -19.53
C PHE A 22 -18.98 8.74 -18.84
N ASN A 23 -18.98 8.94 -17.52
CA ASN A 23 -20.20 9.07 -16.71
C ASN A 23 -20.85 10.47 -16.78
N ASP A 24 -20.33 11.41 -17.57
CA ASP A 24 -20.86 12.78 -17.63
C ASP A 24 -20.84 13.42 -19.02
N ILE A 25 -21.12 12.61 -20.03
CA ILE A 25 -21.23 13.09 -21.41
C ILE A 25 -22.65 13.61 -21.67
N HIS A 26 -22.74 14.81 -22.24
CA HIS A 26 -24.00 15.49 -22.53
C HIS A 26 -24.11 15.81 -24.02
N ILE A 27 -25.31 15.74 -24.57
CA ILE A 27 -25.61 16.19 -25.92
C ILE A 27 -26.57 17.37 -25.88
N ARG A 28 -26.43 18.29 -26.85
CA ARG A 28 -27.28 19.46 -26.98
C ARG A 28 -27.93 19.53 -28.34
N HIS A 29 -29.25 19.68 -28.35
CA HIS A 29 -29.99 19.97 -29.57
C HIS A 29 -30.27 21.48 -29.66
N LYS A 30 -29.98 22.06 -30.82
CA LYS A 30 -30.25 23.48 -31.13
C LYS A 30 -31.50 23.59 -32.01
N ASP A 31 -32.29 24.64 -31.78
CA ASP A 31 -33.36 25.04 -32.70
C ASP A 31 -32.79 25.63 -34.00
N ASN A 32 -33.64 25.79 -35.00
CA ASN A 32 -33.38 26.52 -36.24
C ASN A 32 -32.94 28.00 -36.01
N SER A 33 -33.14 28.52 -34.79
CA SER A 33 -32.67 29.85 -34.35
C SER A 33 -31.36 29.82 -33.54
N GLY A 34 -30.66 28.68 -33.46
CA GLY A 34 -29.36 28.52 -32.79
C GLY A 34 -29.40 28.46 -31.26
N LYS A 35 -30.59 28.53 -30.64
CA LYS A 35 -30.77 28.40 -29.18
C LYS A 35 -30.83 26.94 -28.77
N SER A 36 -30.09 26.55 -27.73
CA SER A 36 -30.11 25.19 -27.16
C SER A 36 -31.49 24.90 -26.52
N ILE A 37 -32.19 23.88 -27.01
CA ILE A 37 -33.54 23.48 -26.56
C ILE A 37 -33.48 22.35 -25.53
N SER A 38 -32.55 21.41 -25.67
CA SER A 38 -32.47 20.21 -24.85
C SER A 38 -31.03 19.89 -24.54
N ASP A 39 -30.69 19.78 -23.25
CA ASP A 39 -29.45 19.22 -22.74
C ASP A 39 -29.78 17.84 -22.16
N MET A 40 -29.24 16.78 -22.76
CA MET A 40 -29.52 15.40 -22.38
C MET A 40 -28.24 14.68 -22.00
N LYS A 41 -28.22 14.12 -20.79
CA LYS A 41 -27.14 13.24 -20.34
C LYS A 41 -27.23 11.88 -21.02
N VAL A 42 -26.12 11.46 -21.61
CA VAL A 42 -26.01 10.16 -22.27
C VAL A 42 -25.90 9.06 -21.20
N ALA A 43 -26.81 8.10 -21.23
CA ALA A 43 -26.79 6.99 -20.28
C ALA A 43 -25.59 6.05 -20.55
N LEU A 44 -24.91 5.59 -19.51
CA LEU A 44 -23.81 4.62 -19.58
C LEU A 44 -24.17 3.34 -18.82
N ALA A 45 -23.90 2.17 -19.39
CA ALA A 45 -24.11 0.89 -18.73
C ALA A 45 -22.97 -0.10 -18.96
N TYR A 46 -22.69 -0.96 -17.98
CA TYR A 46 -21.74 -2.07 -18.12
C TYR A 46 -22.46 -3.33 -18.62
N GLY A 47 -22.06 -3.86 -19.77
CA GLY A 47 -22.57 -5.10 -20.32
C GLY A 47 -22.44 -5.22 -21.85
N PRO A 48 -22.66 -6.44 -22.38
CA PRO A 48 -22.48 -6.71 -23.81
C PRO A 48 -23.53 -6.01 -24.66
N MET A 49 -23.09 -5.51 -25.82
CA MET A 49 -23.95 -4.82 -26.78
C MET A 49 -25.15 -5.68 -27.21
N GLN A 50 -24.95 -6.98 -27.44
CA GLN A 50 -26.01 -7.87 -27.93
C GLN A 50 -27.19 -7.96 -26.95
N LYS A 51 -26.93 -7.85 -25.63
CA LYS A 51 -27.98 -7.82 -24.62
C LYS A 51 -28.81 -6.53 -24.70
N PHE A 52 -28.22 -5.43 -25.14
CA PHE A 52 -28.93 -4.17 -25.34
C PHE A 52 -29.69 -4.13 -26.66
N LEU A 53 -29.11 -4.67 -27.75
CA LEU A 53 -29.78 -4.83 -29.04
C LEU A 53 -31.00 -5.76 -28.93
N ALA A 54 -30.85 -6.92 -28.27
CA ALA A 54 -31.97 -7.83 -28.04
C ALA A 54 -33.10 -7.18 -27.22
N ARG A 55 -32.78 -6.28 -26.28
CA ARG A 55 -33.80 -5.50 -25.56
C ARG A 55 -34.47 -4.45 -26.43
N LEU A 56 -33.78 -3.93 -27.45
CA LEU A 56 -34.34 -2.99 -28.41
C LEU A 56 -35.29 -3.70 -29.39
N GLU A 57 -34.94 -4.91 -29.82
CA GLU A 57 -35.72 -5.72 -30.77
C GLU A 57 -36.94 -6.41 -30.12
N GLN A 58 -36.82 -6.89 -28.87
CA GLN A 58 -37.92 -7.57 -28.16
C GLN A 58 -39.11 -6.66 -27.82
N GLN A 59 -39.01 -5.35 -28.06
CA GLN A 59 -40.07 -4.37 -27.82
C GLN A 59 -40.90 -4.10 -29.10
N ALA A 60 -41.63 -5.10 -29.57
CA ALA A 60 -42.62 -4.95 -30.65
C ALA A 60 -43.99 -4.42 -30.16
N ASP A 61 -44.23 -4.37 -28.84
CA ASP A 61 -45.51 -3.99 -28.25
C ASP A 61 -45.50 -2.51 -27.79
N LEU A 62 -46.25 -1.66 -28.51
CA LEU A 62 -46.23 -0.19 -28.41
C LEU A 62 -46.74 0.38 -27.06
N ASN A 63 -47.38 -0.45 -26.22
CA ASN A 63 -48.15 0.00 -25.05
C ASN A 63 -47.43 -0.13 -23.70
N ARG A 64 -46.13 -0.46 -23.68
CA ARG A 64 -45.31 -0.40 -22.45
C ARG A 64 -44.31 0.75 -22.53
N ALA A 65 -44.50 1.75 -21.68
CA ALA A 65 -43.61 2.89 -21.52
C ALA A 65 -42.26 2.49 -20.89
N THR A 66 -41.37 1.87 -21.68
CA THR A 66 -39.91 1.94 -21.50
C THR A 66 -39.24 1.78 -22.86
N GLN A 67 -39.61 2.66 -23.80
CA GLN A 67 -38.86 2.83 -25.04
C GLN A 67 -37.40 3.10 -24.66
N ILE A 68 -36.46 2.26 -25.10
CA ILE A 68 -35.04 2.50 -24.90
C ILE A 68 -34.71 3.86 -25.56
N THR A 69 -34.32 4.84 -24.74
CA THR A 69 -33.98 6.19 -25.20
C THR A 69 -32.54 6.20 -25.72
N LEU A 70 -32.38 6.54 -26.99
CA LEU A 70 -31.10 6.91 -27.59
C LEU A 70 -30.90 8.43 -27.41
N PRO A 71 -29.67 8.94 -27.23
CA PRO A 71 -28.39 8.24 -27.30
C PRO A 71 -28.02 7.47 -26.01
N ARG A 72 -27.26 6.38 -26.16
CA ARG A 72 -26.76 5.57 -25.03
C ARG A 72 -25.38 5.00 -25.32
N MET A 73 -24.58 4.87 -24.28
CA MET A 73 -23.30 4.19 -24.28
C MET A 73 -23.36 2.90 -23.46
N SER A 74 -22.63 1.89 -23.91
CA SER A 74 -22.38 0.66 -23.17
C SER A 74 -20.92 0.29 -23.28
N PHE A 75 -20.34 -0.22 -22.21
CA PHE A 75 -18.97 -0.73 -22.25
C PHE A 75 -18.86 -2.10 -21.62
N GLU A 76 -17.89 -2.87 -22.09
CA GLU A 76 -17.57 -4.18 -21.53
C GLU A 76 -16.07 -4.46 -21.56
N MET A 77 -15.67 -5.43 -20.74
CA MET A 77 -14.30 -5.95 -20.73
C MET A 77 -14.20 -7.09 -21.74
N THR A 78 -13.31 -6.97 -22.71
CA THR A 78 -13.17 -7.92 -23.83
C THR A 78 -12.08 -8.96 -23.61
N ASN A 79 -10.92 -8.55 -23.07
CA ASN A 79 -9.77 -9.43 -22.93
C ASN A 79 -8.92 -9.07 -21.70
N ILE A 80 -8.16 -10.05 -21.20
CA ILE A 80 -7.11 -9.86 -20.20
C ILE A 80 -5.85 -10.56 -20.70
N ALA A 81 -4.80 -9.80 -20.98
CA ALA A 81 -3.53 -10.31 -21.49
C ALA A 81 -2.38 -9.99 -20.53
N TYR A 82 -1.50 -10.96 -20.29
CA TYR A 82 -0.28 -10.74 -19.52
C TYR A 82 0.75 -9.93 -20.32
N ASP A 83 1.36 -8.92 -19.71
CA ASP A 83 2.36 -8.06 -20.37
C ASP A 83 3.76 -8.29 -19.78
N ALA A 84 4.51 -9.21 -20.37
CA ALA A 84 5.84 -9.57 -19.91
C ALA A 84 6.87 -8.42 -19.98
N THR A 85 6.64 -7.41 -20.83
CA THR A 85 7.59 -6.31 -21.04
C THR A 85 7.68 -5.36 -19.85
N ARG A 86 6.62 -5.30 -19.03
CA ARG A 86 6.53 -4.43 -17.84
C ARG A 86 6.99 -5.12 -16.55
N LYS A 87 7.54 -6.33 -16.64
CA LYS A 87 8.01 -7.08 -15.47
C LYS A 87 9.42 -6.64 -15.08
N SER A 88 9.57 -6.11 -13.86
CA SER A 88 10.91 -5.89 -13.27
C SER A 88 11.54 -7.23 -12.87
N THR A 89 12.83 -7.43 -13.18
CA THR A 89 13.37 -8.77 -13.50
C THR A 89 14.16 -9.50 -12.41
N VAL A 90 14.19 -9.07 -11.15
CA VAL A 90 14.99 -9.80 -10.12
C VAL A 90 14.31 -9.95 -8.76
N THR A 91 13.63 -8.94 -8.26
CA THR A 91 13.10 -8.95 -6.89
C THR A 91 11.70 -9.55 -6.83
N GLN A 92 11.46 -10.62 -6.08
CA GLN A 92 10.11 -11.25 -6.04
C GLN A 92 9.16 -10.56 -5.07
N THR A 93 9.70 -9.85 -4.07
CA THR A 93 8.92 -9.20 -3.01
C THR A 93 9.54 -7.88 -2.60
N PHE A 94 8.72 -6.89 -2.30
CA PHE A 94 9.11 -5.66 -1.63
C PHE A 94 8.47 -5.58 -0.25
N LYS A 95 9.07 -4.79 0.63
CA LYS A 95 8.51 -4.49 1.95
C LYS A 95 7.69 -3.21 1.80
N ALA A 96 6.41 -3.26 2.10
CA ALA A 96 5.55 -2.09 2.19
C ALA A 96 5.28 -1.79 3.67
N SER A 97 5.43 -0.54 4.07
CA SER A 97 5.16 -0.06 5.42
C SER A 97 3.90 0.77 5.41
N ASP A 98 2.98 0.48 6.33
CA ASP A 98 1.82 1.35 6.65
C ASP A 98 2.16 2.32 7.80
N GLY A 99 3.45 2.60 8.02
CA GLY A 99 3.95 3.43 9.12
C GLY A 99 3.96 2.75 10.50
N SER A 100 3.30 1.61 10.67
CA SER A 100 3.36 0.83 11.94
C SER A 100 3.60 -0.67 11.75
N ASN A 101 3.29 -1.22 10.56
CA ASN A 101 3.48 -2.64 10.27
C ASN A 101 4.11 -2.82 8.89
N LEU A 102 5.26 -3.49 8.84
CA LEU A 102 5.82 -3.94 7.56
C LEU A 102 5.14 -5.22 7.10
N ARG A 103 4.65 -5.17 5.86
CA ARG A 103 4.12 -6.32 5.15
C ARG A 103 5.03 -6.68 3.99
N LYS A 104 5.28 -7.97 3.80
CA LYS A 104 5.97 -8.47 2.63
C LYS A 104 4.94 -8.61 1.51
N VAL A 105 5.09 -7.81 0.46
CA VAL A 105 4.20 -7.80 -0.70
C VAL A 105 4.95 -8.35 -1.91
N PHE A 106 4.30 -9.21 -2.68
CA PHE A 106 4.85 -9.67 -3.95
C PHE A 106 4.83 -8.54 -4.98
N MET A 107 5.85 -8.48 -5.84
CA MET A 107 5.85 -7.46 -6.90
C MET A 107 4.59 -7.57 -7.77
N PRO A 108 4.02 -6.43 -8.19
CA PRO A 108 2.84 -6.41 -9.04
C PRO A 108 3.08 -7.14 -10.35
N VAL A 109 2.08 -7.89 -10.79
CA VAL A 109 2.09 -8.59 -12.08
C VAL A 109 1.36 -7.70 -13.11
N PRO A 110 2.04 -7.24 -14.18
CA PRO A 110 1.44 -6.38 -15.20
C PRO A 110 0.44 -7.14 -16.09
N TYR A 111 -0.75 -6.57 -16.25
CA TYR A 111 -1.77 -7.05 -17.19
C TYR A 111 -2.33 -5.91 -18.03
N ASN A 112 -2.73 -6.24 -19.25
CA ASN A 112 -3.46 -5.39 -20.18
C ASN A 112 -4.91 -5.85 -20.20
N ILE A 113 -5.84 -4.95 -19.88
CA ILE A 113 -7.28 -5.22 -19.93
C ILE A 113 -7.85 -4.50 -21.14
N GLY A 114 -8.44 -5.26 -22.05
CA GLY A 114 -9.19 -4.74 -23.20
C GLY A 114 -10.59 -4.31 -22.76
N PHE A 115 -10.99 -3.13 -23.20
CA PHE A 115 -12.33 -2.59 -23.06
C PHE A 115 -12.90 -2.21 -24.42
N GLU A 116 -14.18 -2.46 -24.60
CA GLU A 116 -14.93 -2.01 -25.76
C GLU A 116 -16.02 -1.06 -25.29
N LEU A 117 -16.03 0.18 -25.81
CA LEU A 117 -17.06 1.18 -25.59
C LEU A 117 -17.88 1.32 -26.86
N ASN A 118 -19.16 1.01 -26.76
CA ASN A 118 -20.14 1.12 -27.82
C ASN A 118 -21.05 2.31 -27.57
N ILE A 119 -21.21 3.16 -28.58
CA ILE A 119 -22.07 4.35 -28.56
C ILE A 119 -23.15 4.14 -29.62
N LEU A 120 -24.41 4.12 -29.18
CA LEU A 120 -25.58 3.95 -30.04
C LEU A 120 -26.33 5.27 -30.13
N VAL A 121 -26.47 5.80 -31.34
CA VAL A 121 -27.18 7.06 -31.61
C VAL A 121 -28.12 6.93 -32.81
N LYS A 122 -29.15 7.77 -32.84
CA LYS A 122 -30.09 7.85 -33.97
C LYS A 122 -29.67 8.91 -34.99
N LEU A 123 -29.16 10.05 -34.51
CA LEU A 123 -28.72 11.17 -35.32
C LEU A 123 -27.19 11.19 -35.37
N ASN A 124 -26.64 11.52 -36.54
CA ASN A 124 -25.19 11.60 -36.71
C ASN A 124 -24.58 12.74 -35.86
N ASP A 125 -25.27 13.89 -35.78
CA ASP A 125 -24.86 15.04 -34.96
C ASP A 125 -24.64 14.67 -33.49
N ASP A 126 -25.55 13.89 -32.90
CA ASP A 126 -25.43 13.42 -31.52
C ASP A 126 -24.18 12.54 -31.33
N GLY A 127 -23.91 11.68 -32.31
CA GLY A 127 -22.70 10.84 -32.31
C GLY A 127 -21.42 11.67 -32.36
N LEU A 128 -21.38 12.68 -33.23
CA LEU A 128 -20.23 13.58 -33.36
C LEU A 128 -19.99 14.36 -32.06
N GLN A 129 -21.05 14.90 -31.42
CA GLN A 129 -20.92 15.61 -30.15
C GLN A 129 -20.33 14.73 -29.04
N ILE A 130 -20.70 13.46 -28.97
CA ILE A 130 -20.17 12.50 -28.00
C ILE A 130 -18.70 12.20 -28.29
N ILE A 131 -18.35 11.95 -29.55
CA ILE A 131 -16.99 11.61 -29.97
C ILE A 131 -16.02 12.77 -29.73
N GLU A 132 -16.42 14.00 -30.08
CA GLU A 132 -15.62 15.20 -29.85
C GLU A 132 -15.38 15.48 -28.36
N GLN A 133 -16.23 15.00 -27.45
CA GLN A 133 -16.00 15.08 -26.00
C GLN A 133 -15.01 14.02 -25.50
N ILE A 134 -14.83 12.91 -26.22
CA ILE A 134 -13.97 11.80 -25.81
C ILE A 134 -12.57 11.97 -26.38
N LEU A 135 -12.45 12.12 -27.71
CA LEU A 135 -11.17 11.99 -28.41
C LEU A 135 -10.06 12.96 -27.97
N PRO A 136 -10.32 14.25 -27.66
CA PRO A 136 -9.25 15.19 -27.32
C PRO A 136 -8.44 14.80 -26.07
N PHE A 137 -9.02 14.00 -25.16
CA PHE A 137 -8.37 13.57 -23.93
C PHE A 137 -7.40 12.39 -24.12
N PHE A 138 -7.44 11.69 -25.26
CA PHE A 138 -6.61 10.51 -25.53
C PHE A 138 -5.49 10.87 -26.52
N GLN A 139 -4.30 11.18 -25.99
CA GLN A 139 -3.13 11.56 -26.80
C GLN A 139 -1.90 10.66 -26.55
N PRO A 140 -1.84 9.39 -27.01
CA PRO A 140 -2.88 8.40 -27.34
C PRO A 140 -3.37 7.62 -26.10
N SER A 141 -2.96 8.07 -24.91
CA SER A 141 -3.28 7.43 -23.63
C SER A 141 -3.71 8.46 -22.60
N PHE A 142 -4.64 8.08 -21.74
CA PHE A 142 -5.07 8.87 -20.59
C PHE A 142 -4.72 8.13 -19.30
N ASN A 143 -4.04 8.80 -18.37
CA ASN A 143 -3.59 8.19 -17.12
C ASN A 143 -4.58 8.50 -15.98
N LEU A 144 -5.02 7.45 -15.30
CA LEU A 144 -5.92 7.51 -14.15
C LEU A 144 -5.24 6.96 -12.89
N THR A 145 -5.15 7.76 -11.84
CA THR A 145 -4.66 7.28 -10.54
C THR A 145 -5.74 6.44 -9.85
N VAL A 146 -5.46 5.16 -9.63
CA VAL A 146 -6.33 4.22 -8.92
C VAL A 146 -5.60 3.71 -7.68
N ASP A 147 -6.30 3.67 -6.55
CA ASP A 147 -5.81 3.01 -5.35
C ASP A 147 -5.98 1.49 -5.51
N LEU A 148 -4.87 0.82 -5.83
CA LEU A 148 -4.86 -0.61 -6.11
C LEU A 148 -4.99 -1.43 -4.82
N ILE A 149 -4.35 -1.00 -3.74
CA ILE A 149 -4.41 -1.67 -2.44
C ILE A 149 -4.57 -0.64 -1.34
N SER A 150 -5.79 -0.51 -0.84
CA SER A 150 -6.16 0.44 0.22
C SER A 150 -5.47 0.17 1.56
N VAL A 151 -4.94 -1.04 1.77
CA VAL A 151 -4.25 -1.45 3.01
C VAL A 151 -2.78 -0.98 3.06
N ILE A 152 -2.19 -0.63 1.91
CA ILE A 152 -0.81 -0.12 1.82
C ILE A 152 -0.75 1.27 1.17
N GLY A 153 -1.90 1.87 0.83
CA GLY A 153 -1.98 3.19 0.21
C GLY A 153 -1.29 3.28 -1.16
N GLU A 154 -1.09 2.16 -1.84
CA GLU A 154 -0.38 2.11 -3.13
C GLU A 154 -1.29 2.66 -4.24
N LYS A 155 -1.18 3.98 -4.45
CA LYS A 155 -1.78 4.68 -5.57
C LYS A 155 -0.92 4.49 -6.81
N ARG A 156 -1.54 4.03 -7.89
CA ARG A 156 -0.84 3.80 -9.15
C ARG A 156 -1.65 4.34 -10.31
N ASP A 157 -0.94 4.87 -11.29
CA ASP A 157 -1.55 5.33 -12.52
C ASP A 157 -1.80 4.17 -13.48
N ILE A 158 -3.07 3.98 -13.84
CA ILE A 158 -3.54 3.09 -14.90
C ILE A 158 -3.59 3.91 -16.18
N SER A 159 -2.78 3.53 -17.15
CA SER A 159 -2.77 4.16 -18.46
C SER A 159 -3.80 3.48 -19.38
N VAL A 160 -4.82 4.23 -19.81
CA VAL A 160 -5.86 3.79 -20.75
C VAL A 160 -5.49 4.29 -22.14
N VAL A 161 -5.14 3.38 -23.03
CA VAL A 161 -4.77 3.67 -24.42
C VAL A 161 -5.99 3.49 -25.31
N LEU A 162 -6.24 4.42 -26.22
CA LEU A 162 -7.24 4.24 -27.29
C LEU A 162 -6.56 3.52 -28.46
N ASP A 163 -7.01 2.31 -28.77
CA ASP A 163 -6.39 1.46 -29.80
C ASP A 163 -7.00 1.71 -31.18
N ASN A 164 -8.33 1.74 -31.28
CA ASN A 164 -9.03 1.89 -32.54
C ASN A 164 -10.46 2.44 -32.34
N ILE A 165 -10.97 3.08 -33.39
CA ILE A 165 -12.36 3.53 -33.50
C ILE A 165 -12.95 2.94 -34.79
N SER A 166 -14.09 2.27 -34.69
CA SER A 166 -14.86 1.81 -35.85
C SER A 166 -16.26 2.41 -35.85
N PHE A 167 -16.78 2.67 -37.04
CA PHE A 167 -18.11 3.18 -37.27
C PHE A 167 -18.88 2.20 -38.15
N GLN A 168 -20.09 1.86 -37.72
CA GLN A 168 -21.03 1.05 -38.48
C GLN A 168 -22.36 1.79 -38.58
N ASP A 169 -22.85 1.93 -39.80
CA ASP A 169 -24.19 2.41 -40.11
C ASP A 169 -25.02 1.20 -40.54
N ASP A 170 -25.88 0.73 -39.64
CA ASP A 170 -26.71 -0.43 -39.94
C ASP A 170 -27.94 0.03 -40.75
N TYR A 171 -27.84 -0.15 -42.05
CA TYR A 171 -28.88 0.14 -43.03
C TYR A 171 -29.43 -1.18 -43.60
N GLU A 172 -30.15 -1.95 -42.79
CA GLU A 172 -30.88 -3.13 -43.29
C GLU A 172 -32.26 -2.73 -43.86
N GLY A 173 -32.28 -2.46 -45.17
CA GLY A 173 -33.17 -3.06 -46.18
C GLY A 173 -34.70 -2.92 -46.13
N ASP A 174 -35.35 -2.65 -45.00
CA ASP A 174 -36.80 -2.56 -44.90
C ASP A 174 -37.22 -1.28 -44.16
N PHE A 175 -38.25 -0.59 -44.65
CA PHE A 175 -38.75 0.68 -44.08
C PHE A 175 -39.27 0.52 -42.63
N ALA A 176 -39.37 -0.72 -42.14
CA ALA A 176 -39.81 -1.08 -40.80
C ALA A 176 -38.66 -1.19 -39.76
N THR A 177 -37.40 -1.40 -40.18
CA THR A 177 -36.26 -1.56 -39.28
C THR A 177 -35.68 -0.21 -38.86
N ARG A 178 -35.48 -0.01 -37.55
CA ARG A 178 -35.01 1.26 -36.99
C ARG A 178 -33.51 1.43 -37.26
N ARG A 179 -33.11 2.41 -38.08
CA ARG A 179 -31.70 2.79 -38.28
C ARG A 179 -31.05 3.21 -36.94
N ALA A 180 -29.90 2.63 -36.63
CA ALA A 180 -29.04 3.02 -35.53
C ALA A 180 -27.59 3.14 -36.01
N LEU A 181 -26.93 4.23 -35.62
CA LEU A 181 -25.52 4.45 -35.85
C LEU A 181 -24.75 3.91 -34.65
N ILE A 182 -23.73 3.09 -34.91
CA ILE A 182 -22.92 2.45 -33.87
C ILE A 182 -21.48 2.90 -34.04
N TYR A 183 -20.93 3.52 -32.98
CA TYR A 183 -19.50 3.75 -32.86
C TYR A 183 -18.93 2.80 -31.81
N THR A 184 -17.87 2.09 -32.18
CA THR A 184 -17.17 1.15 -31.30
C THR A 184 -15.74 1.62 -31.10
N LEU A 185 -15.39 1.93 -29.85
CA LEU A 185 -14.06 2.38 -29.46
C LEU A 185 -13.40 1.29 -28.62
N ASN A 186 -12.21 0.86 -29.05
CA ASN A 186 -11.42 -0.15 -28.36
C ASN A 186 -10.33 0.52 -27.53
N PHE A 187 -10.25 0.14 -26.25
CA PHE A 187 -9.27 0.66 -25.32
C PHE A 187 -8.48 -0.47 -24.67
N THR A 188 -7.21 -0.19 -24.34
CA THR A 188 -6.37 -1.05 -23.52
C THR A 188 -5.97 -0.33 -22.25
N ALA A 189 -6.48 -0.80 -21.11
CA ALA A 189 -6.10 -0.32 -19.79
C ALA A 189 -4.93 -1.15 -19.22
N LYS A 190 -3.81 -0.48 -18.96
CA LYS A 190 -2.60 -1.09 -18.40
C LYS A 190 -2.66 -1.09 -16.88
N THR A 191 -3.02 -2.23 -16.28
CA THR A 191 -3.13 -2.39 -14.82
C THR A 191 -2.08 -3.34 -14.25
N TYR A 192 -2.06 -3.45 -12.92
CA TYR A 192 -1.21 -4.36 -12.16
C TYR A 192 -2.04 -5.16 -11.19
N LEU A 193 -1.89 -6.48 -11.21
CA LEU A 193 -2.53 -7.38 -10.27
C LEU A 193 -1.53 -7.75 -9.17
N PHE A 194 -2.00 -7.75 -7.93
CA PHE A 194 -1.20 -8.15 -6.78
C PHE A 194 -1.66 -9.50 -6.25
N GLY A 195 -0.71 -10.30 -5.79
CA GLY A 195 -1.00 -11.50 -5.01
C GLY A 195 -1.52 -11.14 -3.62
N PRO A 196 -1.97 -12.14 -2.83
CA PRO A 196 -2.33 -11.93 -1.44
C PRO A 196 -1.20 -11.26 -0.67
N VAL A 197 -1.55 -10.20 0.07
CA VAL A 197 -0.67 -9.63 1.09
C VAL A 197 -0.89 -10.43 2.37
N ALA A 198 0.18 -10.97 2.95
CA ALA A 198 0.08 -11.59 4.26
C ALA A 198 -0.30 -10.52 5.29
N ASP A 199 -1.37 -10.76 6.05
CA ASP A 199 -1.76 -9.90 7.18
C ASP A 199 -0.77 -10.00 8.34
N THR A 200 0.04 -11.07 8.38
CA THR A 200 1.05 -11.28 9.41
C THR A 200 2.43 -10.78 8.94
N PRO A 201 3.18 -10.06 9.81
CA PRO A 201 4.59 -9.68 9.57
C PRO A 201 5.56 -10.88 9.65
N GLU A 202 5.06 -12.10 9.41
CA GLU A 202 5.81 -13.36 9.46
C GLU A 202 6.82 -13.40 8.30
N GLY A 203 8.05 -13.01 8.61
CA GLY A 203 9.15 -12.90 7.66
C GLY A 203 10.16 -11.82 8.01
N LEU A 204 9.84 -10.94 8.96
CA LEU A 204 10.81 -10.04 9.57
C LEU A 204 11.59 -10.78 10.65
N ILE A 205 12.91 -10.85 10.50
CA ILE A 205 13.80 -11.43 11.51
C ILE A 205 13.89 -10.43 12.66
N LYS A 206 13.31 -10.78 13.82
CA LYS A 206 13.33 -9.97 15.05
C LYS A 206 14.31 -10.46 16.12
N LYS A 207 14.77 -11.70 16.01
CA LYS A 207 15.66 -12.36 16.98
C LYS A 207 16.59 -13.32 16.25
N VAL A 208 17.87 -13.27 16.60
CA VAL A 208 18.86 -14.27 16.18
C VAL A 208 19.34 -15.00 17.44
N GLN A 209 19.42 -16.33 17.36
CA GLN A 209 19.91 -17.19 18.43
C GLN A 209 20.95 -18.15 17.86
N LEU A 210 22.12 -18.22 18.51
CA LEU A 210 23.19 -19.15 18.19
C LEU A 210 23.50 -19.99 19.44
N ASP A 211 23.35 -21.31 19.31
CA ASP A 211 23.68 -22.25 20.38
C ASP A 211 24.96 -23.00 20.01
N TYR A 212 25.98 -22.89 20.86
CA TYR A 212 27.19 -23.69 20.80
C TYR A 212 27.01 -24.97 21.62
N HIS A 213 27.52 -26.06 21.05
CA HIS A 213 27.60 -27.38 21.63
C HIS A 213 29.07 -27.78 21.72
N THR A 214 29.53 -28.30 22.86
CA THR A 214 30.92 -28.78 22.99
C THR A 214 31.12 -30.21 22.50
N ASN A 215 30.04 -30.95 22.28
CA ASN A 215 30.06 -32.32 21.76
C ASN A 215 29.53 -32.37 20.31
N MET A 216 30.14 -33.24 19.48
CA MET A 216 29.73 -33.47 18.10
C MET A 216 28.64 -34.55 17.95
N ASP A 217 28.15 -35.13 19.05
CA ASP A 217 27.00 -36.03 19.06
C ASP A 217 25.77 -35.30 18.48
N ARG A 218 25.31 -35.76 17.31
CA ARG A 218 24.21 -35.14 16.58
C ARG A 218 22.84 -35.51 17.13
N GLU A 219 22.77 -36.52 17.99
CA GLU A 219 21.54 -37.08 18.55
C GLU A 219 21.25 -36.51 19.95
N ASN A 220 22.29 -36.26 20.75
CA ASN A 220 22.19 -35.66 22.10
C ASN A 220 22.79 -34.24 22.18
N LYS A 221 22.31 -33.32 21.34
CA LYS A 221 22.82 -31.95 21.26
C LYS A 221 22.35 -31.07 22.43
N ARG A 222 23.05 -31.15 23.56
CA ARG A 222 22.80 -30.29 24.73
C ARG A 222 23.27 -28.88 24.45
N ARG A 223 22.42 -27.88 24.71
CA ARG A 223 22.84 -26.48 24.66
C ARG A 223 23.81 -26.23 25.82
N GLU A 224 24.91 -25.53 25.57
CA GLU A 224 25.86 -25.18 26.64
C GLU A 224 26.15 -23.70 26.68
N LEU A 225 26.22 -23.06 25.51
CA LEU A 225 26.39 -21.61 25.40
C LEU A 225 25.44 -21.05 24.35
N ARG A 226 24.57 -20.14 24.75
CA ARG A 226 23.61 -19.46 23.87
C ARG A 226 23.96 -18.00 23.76
N TYR A 227 24.09 -17.52 22.52
CA TYR A 227 24.08 -16.11 22.20
C TYR A 227 22.73 -15.73 21.63
N THR A 228 22.10 -14.73 22.22
CA THR A 228 20.85 -14.17 21.72
C THR A 228 21.02 -12.68 21.47
N VAL A 229 20.55 -12.26 20.30
CA VAL A 229 20.57 -10.88 19.85
C VAL A 229 19.14 -10.44 19.54
N THR A 230 18.69 -9.40 20.22
CA THR A 230 17.45 -8.67 19.93
C THR A 230 17.76 -7.19 19.70
N PRO A 231 16.93 -6.48 18.92
CA PRO A 231 17.08 -5.05 18.75
C PRO A 231 16.97 -4.33 20.10
N LYS A 232 17.69 -3.23 20.23
CA LYS A 232 17.81 -2.44 21.45
C LYS A 232 17.65 -0.96 21.11
N ALA A 233 16.74 -0.27 21.79
CA ALA A 233 16.38 1.11 21.49
C ALA A 233 17.57 2.05 21.73
N LEU A 234 17.79 2.99 20.82
CA LEU A 234 18.76 4.09 20.96
C LEU A 234 18.09 5.43 21.29
N LYS A 235 16.79 5.55 21.00
CA LYS A 235 15.94 6.68 21.40
C LYS A 235 14.84 6.20 22.33
N ASP A 236 14.28 7.15 23.07
CA ASP A 236 13.13 6.92 23.92
C ASP A 236 11.83 6.97 23.07
N TYR A 237 10.97 6.00 23.29
CA TYR A 237 9.73 5.80 22.55
C TYR A 237 8.47 5.96 23.41
N ASP A 238 8.59 5.89 24.73
CA ASP A 238 7.45 5.98 25.64
C ASP A 238 7.35 7.32 26.39
N ALA A 239 8.35 8.20 26.21
CA ALA A 239 8.38 9.56 26.73
C ALA A 239 8.18 9.62 28.25
N ASP A 240 8.82 8.69 28.97
CA ASP A 240 8.69 8.54 30.41
C ASP A 240 9.16 9.76 31.23
N ASN A 241 10.03 10.61 30.68
CA ASN A 241 10.55 11.83 31.33
C ASN A 241 11.10 11.55 32.73
N THR A 242 11.91 10.49 32.87
CA THR A 242 12.36 9.94 34.16
C THR A 242 12.96 10.97 35.12
N ALA A 243 13.72 11.95 34.60
CA ALA A 243 14.29 13.06 35.36
C ALA A 243 14.61 14.27 34.47
N GLN A 244 15.19 15.33 35.05
CA GLN A 244 15.69 16.51 34.32
C GLN A 244 17.08 16.90 34.84
N LEU A 245 17.89 17.51 33.96
CA LEU A 245 19.16 18.11 34.33
C LEU A 245 18.94 19.39 35.15
N THR A 246 19.71 19.54 36.23
CA THR A 246 19.70 20.75 37.06
C THR A 246 20.82 21.73 36.74
N PHE A 247 21.76 21.33 35.86
CA PHE A 247 22.83 22.19 35.36
C PHE A 247 23.16 21.82 33.90
N ASN A 248 23.74 22.76 33.17
CA ASN A 248 24.35 22.48 31.87
C ASN A 248 25.46 21.44 32.02
N ILE A 249 25.60 20.56 31.04
CA ILE A 249 26.66 19.54 30.98
C ILE A 249 27.45 19.70 29.68
N GLY A 250 28.77 19.82 29.80
CA GLY A 250 29.72 19.88 28.69
C GLY A 250 30.11 18.49 28.19
N LYS A 251 30.70 18.40 26.99
CA LYS A 251 31.02 17.11 26.29
C LYS A 251 31.89 16.11 27.06
N ASN A 252 32.64 16.59 28.07
CA ASN A 252 33.57 15.78 28.85
C ASN A 252 33.10 15.52 30.28
N ASP A 253 31.97 16.09 30.70
CA ASP A 253 31.46 15.93 32.05
C ASP A 253 30.90 14.51 32.22
N VAL A 254 31.43 13.80 33.21
CA VAL A 254 31.06 12.40 33.55
C VAL A 254 30.18 12.31 34.79
N ARG A 255 29.94 13.44 35.46
CA ARG A 255 28.97 13.57 36.55
C ARG A 255 27.90 14.55 36.10
N ILE A 256 26.66 14.11 36.16
CA ILE A 256 25.50 14.92 35.81
C ILE A 256 24.63 15.10 37.05
N THR A 257 24.14 16.31 37.26
CA THR A 257 23.23 16.63 38.36
C THR A 257 21.80 16.61 37.85
N VAL A 258 20.93 15.90 38.56
CA VAL A 258 19.56 15.61 38.19
C VAL A 258 18.58 15.99 39.32
N THR A 259 17.33 16.21 38.94
CA THR A 259 16.23 16.52 39.88
C THR A 259 16.00 15.41 40.91
N ASP A 260 16.05 14.15 40.48
CA ASP A 260 15.99 12.97 41.37
C ASP A 260 16.72 11.78 40.72
N SER A 261 17.66 11.18 41.45
CA SER A 261 18.36 9.98 41.01
C SER A 261 17.62 8.68 41.34
N SER A 262 16.59 8.70 42.19
CA SER A 262 15.94 7.51 42.78
C SER A 262 15.46 6.50 41.72
N ASN A 263 14.96 6.99 40.59
CA ASN A 263 14.41 6.21 39.48
C ASN A 263 15.47 5.50 38.60
N PHE A 264 16.75 5.75 38.82
CA PHE A 264 17.85 5.10 38.09
C PHE A 264 18.52 4.02 38.93
N ALA A 265 19.03 2.99 38.27
CA ALA A 265 19.87 1.94 38.82
C ALA A 265 21.23 1.94 38.11
N VAL A 266 22.25 1.38 38.79
CA VAL A 266 23.56 1.20 38.17
C VAL A 266 23.43 0.24 36.98
N GLY A 267 23.97 0.65 35.83
CA GLY A 267 23.87 -0.09 34.57
C GLY A 267 22.73 0.36 33.67
N ASP A 268 21.81 1.19 34.15
CA ASP A 268 20.73 1.75 33.35
C ASP A 268 21.28 2.58 32.18
N ARG A 269 20.54 2.53 31.08
CA ARG A 269 20.79 3.37 29.91
C ARG A 269 19.84 4.54 29.96
N ILE A 270 20.38 5.73 29.77
CA ILE A 270 19.63 6.96 29.73
C ILE A 270 19.87 7.63 28.38
N VAL A 271 18.88 8.36 27.89
CA VAL A 271 18.99 9.17 26.69
C VAL A 271 18.70 10.62 27.05
N ILE A 272 19.51 11.52 26.50
CA ILE A 272 19.31 12.96 26.56
C ILE A 272 19.47 13.47 25.13
N ASP A 273 18.44 14.10 24.59
CA ASP A 273 18.33 14.47 23.17
C ASP A 273 18.61 13.26 22.26
N THR A 274 19.80 13.18 21.66
CA THR A 274 20.24 12.07 20.80
C THR A 274 21.40 11.25 21.39
N GLU A 275 21.89 11.61 22.58
CA GLU A 275 23.01 10.92 23.21
C GLU A 275 22.53 9.85 24.20
N VAL A 276 23.05 8.64 24.05
CA VAL A 276 22.84 7.56 25.01
C VAL A 276 24.02 7.49 25.98
N MET A 277 23.71 7.50 27.27
CA MET A 277 24.69 7.34 28.35
C MET A 277 24.35 6.11 29.20
N LYS A 278 25.35 5.58 29.91
CA LYS A 278 25.15 4.46 30.84
C LYS A 278 25.48 4.89 32.26
N VAL A 279 24.60 4.65 33.22
CA VAL A 279 24.82 4.97 34.64
C VAL A 279 25.87 4.02 35.23
N GLU A 280 26.99 4.56 35.70
CA GLU A 280 28.08 3.80 36.33
C GLU A 280 27.97 3.78 37.85
N SER A 281 27.53 4.88 38.46
CA SER A 281 27.26 4.94 39.91
C SER A 281 26.30 6.06 40.25
N LYS A 282 25.76 6.00 41.47
CA LYS A 282 24.87 7.01 42.06
C LYS A 282 25.52 7.56 43.33
N PRO A 283 26.38 8.59 43.23
CA PRO A 283 27.08 9.12 44.39
C PRO A 283 26.17 9.65 45.49
N ASP A 284 25.03 10.24 45.12
CA ASP A 284 24.06 10.83 46.04
C ASP A 284 22.65 10.89 45.39
N ALA A 285 21.70 11.53 46.07
CA ALA A 285 20.30 11.60 45.64
C ALA A 285 20.08 12.44 44.36
N ASN A 286 21.02 13.30 43.97
CA ASN A 286 20.89 14.24 42.86
C ASN A 286 22.02 14.15 41.83
N THR A 287 22.94 13.20 41.96
CA THR A 287 24.09 13.07 41.07
C THR A 287 24.15 11.67 40.48
N LEU A 288 24.36 11.59 39.16
CA LEU A 288 24.67 10.36 38.45
C LEU A 288 26.08 10.45 37.88
N ALA A 289 26.90 9.42 38.09
CA ALA A 289 28.13 9.25 37.32
C ALA A 289 27.81 8.38 36.10
N VAL A 290 28.13 8.86 34.90
CA VAL A 290 27.71 8.25 33.64
C VAL A 290 28.87 8.06 32.68
N LYS A 291 28.81 6.94 31.94
CA LYS A 291 29.63 6.71 30.76
C LYS A 291 28.93 7.30 29.54
N ARG A 292 29.57 8.30 28.95
CA ARG A 292 29.06 9.08 27.81
C ARG A 292 29.39 8.47 26.46
N GLY A 293 28.58 8.80 25.45
CA GLY A 293 28.71 8.26 24.08
C GLY A 293 28.58 6.74 24.03
N PHE A 294 27.65 6.18 24.80
CA PHE A 294 27.40 4.75 24.83
C PHE A 294 26.73 4.31 23.51
N ASN A 295 26.97 3.07 23.06
CA ASN A 295 26.51 2.56 21.75
C ASN A 295 26.90 3.45 20.55
N SER A 296 28.11 4.03 20.58
CA SER A 296 28.65 4.89 19.51
C SER A 296 27.84 6.17 19.24
N THR A 297 27.04 6.62 20.21
CA THR A 297 26.37 7.92 20.14
C THR A 297 27.38 9.07 20.31
N ALA A 298 27.11 10.20 19.66
CA ALA A 298 27.99 11.36 19.71
C ALA A 298 27.82 12.12 21.04
N LYS A 299 28.95 12.51 21.66
CA LYS A 299 28.96 13.31 22.88
C LYS A 299 28.51 14.75 22.58
N ALA A 300 27.41 15.19 23.16
CA ALA A 300 26.86 16.53 23.02
C ALA A 300 26.98 17.38 24.30
N GLU A 301 26.71 18.68 24.17
CA GLU A 301 26.44 19.53 25.33
C GLU A 301 24.93 19.52 25.54
N HIS A 302 24.48 19.44 26.79
CA HIS A 302 23.05 19.50 27.12
C HIS A 302 22.80 20.63 28.10
N LEU A 303 21.67 21.29 27.92
CA LEU A 303 21.29 22.45 28.72
C LEU A 303 20.57 22.03 30.00
N GLU A 304 20.57 22.92 30.97
CA GLU A 304 19.74 22.84 32.17
C GLU A 304 18.26 22.67 31.78
N ASN A 305 17.54 21.89 32.58
CA ASN A 305 16.13 21.52 32.39
C ASN A 305 15.87 20.60 31.18
N THR A 306 16.90 20.16 30.44
CA THR A 306 16.71 19.09 29.44
C THR A 306 16.30 17.80 30.15
N LYS A 307 15.33 17.11 29.57
CA LYS A 307 14.76 15.88 30.11
C LYS A 307 15.69 14.69 29.90
N ILE A 308 15.66 13.77 30.83
CA ILE A 308 16.41 12.53 30.82
C ILE A 308 15.40 11.40 30.83
N ASN A 309 15.46 10.56 29.80
CA ASN A 309 14.58 9.41 29.65
C ASN A 309 15.37 8.12 29.84
N LYS A 310 14.75 7.10 30.40
CA LYS A 310 15.39 5.81 30.65
C LYS A 310 15.04 4.85 29.54
N LEU A 311 16.05 4.27 28.89
CA LEU A 311 15.85 3.27 27.85
C LEU A 311 15.64 1.88 28.48
N THR A 312 14.44 1.35 28.32
CA THR A 312 13.98 0.09 28.90
C THR A 312 13.56 -0.94 27.84
N THR A 313 13.14 -2.12 28.29
CA THR A 313 12.52 -3.13 27.41
C THR A 313 11.19 -2.64 26.80
N ALA A 314 10.52 -1.66 27.42
CA ALA A 314 9.32 -1.06 26.83
C ALA A 314 9.69 -0.31 25.54
N ASP A 315 10.76 0.48 25.56
CA ASP A 315 11.33 1.13 24.38
C ASP A 315 11.79 0.11 23.34
N ASP A 316 12.47 -0.96 23.77
CA ASP A 316 12.95 -2.01 22.87
C ASP A 316 11.80 -2.64 22.05
N ASN A 317 10.60 -2.74 22.64
CA ASN A 317 9.42 -3.27 21.96
C ASN A 317 8.74 -2.28 21.01
N LEU A 318 8.99 -0.98 21.20
CA LEU A 318 8.42 0.11 20.42
C LEU A 318 9.35 0.62 19.32
N ILE A 319 10.53 0.00 19.15
CA ILE A 319 11.47 0.34 18.08
C ILE A 319 10.75 0.34 16.73
N ASP A 320 10.75 1.51 16.09
CA ASP A 320 10.20 1.66 14.76
C ASP A 320 11.13 1.01 13.73
N ILE A 321 10.54 0.49 12.67
CA ILE A 321 11.19 -0.34 11.68
C ILE A 321 12.24 0.40 10.83
N ASP A 322 12.10 1.72 10.71
CA ASP A 322 12.98 2.60 9.95
C ASP A 322 13.96 3.37 10.86
N ASP A 323 13.99 3.04 12.16
CA ASP A 323 14.86 3.70 13.13
C ASP A 323 16.20 2.99 13.30
N ASP A 324 17.22 3.77 13.66
CA ASP A 324 18.51 3.22 14.06
C ASP A 324 18.39 2.53 15.43
N PHE A 325 18.69 1.25 15.48
CA PHE A 325 18.72 0.46 16.72
C PHE A 325 20.10 -0.11 17.00
N GLY A 326 20.38 -0.31 18.28
CA GLY A 326 21.53 -1.08 18.74
C GLY A 326 21.18 -2.57 18.83
N PHE A 327 22.17 -3.40 19.10
CA PHE A 327 21.98 -4.81 19.40
C PHE A 327 22.30 -5.08 20.86
N ASN A 328 21.46 -5.87 21.53
CA ASN A 328 21.90 -6.51 22.76
C ASN A 328 22.63 -7.82 22.43
N GLU A 329 23.58 -8.18 23.27
CA GLU A 329 24.16 -9.52 23.27
C GLU A 329 23.90 -10.08 24.66
N THR A 330 23.12 -11.15 24.72
CA THR A 330 22.97 -11.94 25.94
C THR A 330 23.61 -13.29 25.73
N SER A 331 24.58 -13.61 26.58
CA SER A 331 25.22 -14.93 26.63
C SER A 331 24.70 -15.69 27.85
N SER A 332 24.15 -16.88 27.65
CA SER A 332 23.73 -17.76 28.74
C SER A 332 24.52 -19.06 28.69
N ILE A 333 25.04 -19.47 29.84
CA ILE A 333 25.71 -20.77 30.02
C ILE A 333 24.70 -21.72 30.67
N PHE A 334 24.49 -22.88 30.05
CA PHE A 334 23.54 -23.89 30.52
C PHE A 334 24.27 -25.12 31.03
N THR A 335 23.87 -25.60 32.22
CA THR A 335 24.35 -26.85 32.83
C THR A 335 23.22 -27.86 33.04
N ASP A 336 22.01 -27.52 32.57
CA ASP A 336 20.76 -28.24 32.83
C ASP A 336 20.53 -29.45 31.89
N SER A 337 21.47 -29.70 30.97
CA SER A 337 21.40 -30.78 29.97
C SER A 337 20.18 -30.75 29.05
N LEU A 338 19.44 -29.64 29.02
CA LEU A 338 18.26 -29.47 28.15
C LEU A 338 18.68 -29.21 26.69
N GLN A 339 17.78 -29.48 25.76
CA GLN A 339 17.98 -29.23 24.34
C GLN A 339 17.03 -28.13 23.86
N PHE A 340 17.49 -27.30 22.92
CA PHE A 340 16.62 -26.32 22.29
C PHE A 340 15.77 -26.97 21.21
N ASN A 341 14.46 -26.88 21.34
CA ASN A 341 13.54 -27.32 20.30
C ASN A 341 13.20 -26.14 19.37
N PRO A 342 13.67 -26.15 18.09
CA PRO A 342 13.43 -25.04 17.17
C PRO A 342 11.97 -24.91 16.73
N ALA A 343 11.17 -25.99 16.82
CA ALA A 343 9.76 -25.98 16.43
C ALA A 343 8.89 -25.30 17.50
N THR A 344 9.12 -25.61 18.78
CA THR A 344 8.36 -25.02 19.90
C THR A 344 9.02 -23.75 20.46
N ARG A 345 10.28 -23.49 20.10
CA ARG A 345 11.12 -22.39 20.64
C ARG A 345 11.30 -22.46 22.16
N THR A 346 11.22 -23.66 22.72
CA THR A 346 11.39 -23.93 24.14
C THR A 346 12.55 -24.88 24.36
N ASP A 347 13.09 -24.84 25.58
CA ASP A 347 14.10 -25.80 26.01
C ASP A 347 13.41 -26.98 26.70
N SER A 348 13.76 -28.19 26.31
CA SER A 348 13.10 -29.44 26.74
C SER A 348 14.08 -30.58 26.91
#